data_AF-A0A226MQY9-F1
#
_entry.id   AF-A0A226MQY9-F1
#
_cell.length_a   1.000
_cell.length_b   1.000
_cell.length_c   1.000
_cell.angle_alpha   90.00
_cell.angle_beta   90.00
_cell.angle_gamma   90.00
#
_symmetry.space_group_name_H-M   'P 1'
#
loop_
_entity.id
_entity.type
_entity.pdbx_description
1 polymer ?
#
loop_
_entity_poly.entity_id
_entity_poly.type
_entity_poly.pdbx_seq_one_letter_code
_entity_poly.pdbx_strand_id
1 'polypeptide(L)'
;MEIVHVYTRKRRDFGRQCNFSDCPTKVCVDIQPDPSLADSFVLQNPVDACVQHGSEMSWHEVNTERVQVESCGVNHVEGGWPRDIDPQVLEQALRFRKRAKKEENYINTVTHLGALMEHCVKQNNAIKVGEEYFMEEEVDEWEEDAPSAKTISIIRLSPLQNPQTFLSPFAVLIWLCSPMAGS
;
A
#
# COMPACT_ATOMS: atom_id res chain seq x y z
N MET A 1 34.37 47.86 -46.06
CA MET A 1 32.90 48.05 -46.03
C MET A 1 32.31 46.68 -45.80
N GLU A 2 31.87 46.39 -44.58
CA GLU A 2 31.30 45.07 -44.24
C GLU A 2 29.85 45.04 -44.71
N ILE A 3 29.53 44.12 -45.62
CA ILE A 3 28.18 43.90 -46.11
C ILE A 3 27.46 43.07 -45.04
N VAL A 4 26.73 43.73 -44.15
CA VAL A 4 25.87 43.06 -43.17
C VAL A 4 24.56 42.67 -43.84
N HIS A 5 24.42 41.40 -44.19
CA HIS A 5 23.14 40.87 -44.66
C HIS A 5 22.28 40.46 -43.45
N VAL A 6 21.34 41.32 -43.08
CA VAL A 6 20.34 41.03 -42.05
C VAL A 6 19.19 40.25 -42.68
N TYR A 7 19.14 38.94 -42.44
CA TYR A 7 18.02 38.10 -42.88
C TYR A 7 16.83 38.25 -41.91
N THR A 8 15.95 39.22 -42.16
CA THR A 8 14.73 39.45 -41.37
C THR A 8 13.58 38.57 -41.85
N ARG A 9 13.65 37.27 -41.60
CA ARG A 9 12.46 36.41 -41.72
C ARG A 9 11.66 36.50 -40.42
N LYS A 10 10.35 36.81 -40.50
CA LYS A 10 9.51 36.99 -39.31
C LYS A 10 9.36 35.66 -38.57
N ARG A 11 9.40 35.68 -37.23
CA ARG A 11 9.35 34.46 -36.39
C ARG A 11 8.13 33.57 -36.66
N ARG A 12 7.00 34.16 -37.07
CA ARG A 12 5.77 33.47 -37.51
C ARG A 12 5.91 32.66 -38.82
N ASP A 13 6.99 32.87 -39.55
CA ASP A 13 7.26 32.22 -40.85
C ASP A 13 8.35 31.14 -40.74
N PHE A 14 8.91 30.94 -39.53
CA PHE A 14 9.73 29.78 -39.19
C PHE A 14 8.84 28.63 -38.71
N GLY A 15 9.15 27.40 -39.11
CA GLY A 15 8.37 26.21 -38.74
C GLY A 15 7.00 26.10 -39.42
N ARG A 16 6.68 26.98 -40.39
CA ARG A 16 5.54 26.76 -41.28
C ARG A 16 5.74 25.44 -42.01
N GLN A 17 4.74 24.57 -41.92
CA GLN A 17 4.71 23.31 -42.64
C GLN A 17 4.95 23.61 -44.13
N CYS A 18 5.95 22.97 -44.74
CA CYS A 18 6.09 23.02 -46.19
C CYS A 18 4.80 22.41 -46.76
N ASN A 19 4.06 23.20 -47.53
CA ASN A 19 2.79 22.75 -48.06
C ASN A 19 3.06 21.84 -49.26
N PHE A 20 3.31 20.55 -49.01
CA PHE A 20 3.50 19.51 -50.02
C PHE A 20 2.16 19.06 -50.62
N SER A 21 1.22 19.99 -50.82
CA SER A 21 0.01 19.71 -51.58
C SER A 21 0.37 19.62 -53.05
N ASP A 22 -0.21 18.67 -53.79
CA ASP A 22 -0.14 18.62 -55.24
C ASP A 22 -0.64 19.95 -55.82
N CYS A 23 0.32 20.80 -56.16
CA CYS A 23 0.13 22.07 -56.80
C CYS A 23 0.21 21.78 -58.30
N PRO A 24 -0.77 22.21 -59.13
CA PRO A 24 -0.64 22.08 -60.57
C PRO A 24 0.66 22.72 -61.00
N THR A 25 1.40 22.09 -61.92
CA THR A 25 2.73 22.55 -62.35
C THR A 25 2.66 24.03 -62.72
N LYS A 26 3.32 24.88 -61.93
CA LYS A 26 3.45 26.31 -62.21
C LYS A 26 4.80 26.54 -62.83
N VAL A 27 4.81 27.07 -64.05
CA VAL A 27 6.03 27.59 -64.67
C VAL A 27 6.37 28.87 -63.92
N CYS A 28 7.33 28.79 -62.98
CA CYS A 28 7.75 29.95 -62.19
C CYS A 28 8.55 30.95 -63.03
N VAL A 29 9.25 30.45 -64.05
CA VAL A 29 10.10 31.21 -64.95
C VAL A 29 10.08 30.52 -66.31
N ASP A 30 9.76 31.28 -67.36
CA ASP A 30 9.90 30.86 -68.75
C ASP A 30 10.97 31.75 -69.41
N ILE A 31 12.17 31.19 -69.62
CA ILE A 31 13.27 31.89 -70.27
C ILE A 31 13.28 31.45 -71.72
N GLN A 32 12.85 32.35 -72.59
CA GLN A 32 12.91 32.14 -74.03
C GLN A 32 14.38 32.13 -74.49
N PRO A 33 14.78 31.21 -75.38
CA PRO A 33 16.14 31.13 -75.87
C PRO A 33 16.48 32.40 -76.65
N ASP A 34 17.59 33.03 -76.32
CA ASP A 34 18.11 34.16 -77.09
C ASP A 34 18.86 33.63 -78.33
N PRO A 35 18.36 33.88 -79.56
CA PRO A 35 18.99 33.36 -80.77
C PRO A 35 20.39 33.93 -81.00
N SER A 36 20.73 35.09 -80.44
CA SER A 36 22.07 35.66 -80.55
C SER A 36 23.13 34.87 -79.77
N LEU A 37 22.73 34.19 -78.69
CA LEU A 37 23.62 33.32 -77.90
C LEU A 37 23.87 31.98 -78.59
N ALA A 38 22.94 31.52 -79.44
CA ALA A 38 23.07 30.28 -80.19
C ALA A 38 24.24 30.35 -81.19
N ASP A 39 24.47 31.51 -81.82
CA ASP A 39 25.60 31.73 -82.74
C ASP A 39 26.96 31.65 -82.01
N SER A 40 26.98 31.93 -80.70
CA SER A 40 28.17 31.89 -79.85
C SER A 40 28.37 30.57 -79.10
N PHE A 41 27.50 29.58 -79.35
CA PHE A 41 27.57 28.29 -78.67
C PHE A 41 28.81 27.50 -79.11
N VAL A 42 29.67 27.14 -78.15
CA VAL A 42 30.81 26.25 -78.37
C VAL A 42 30.62 24.99 -77.54
N LEU A 43 30.55 23.84 -78.21
CA LEU A 43 30.43 22.55 -77.55
C LEU A 43 31.73 22.24 -76.79
N GLN A 44 31.70 22.27 -75.46
CA GLN A 44 32.79 21.78 -74.63
C GLN A 44 32.61 20.28 -74.37
N ASN A 45 33.66 19.51 -74.64
CA ASN A 45 33.76 18.10 -74.31
C ASN A 45 35.25 17.72 -74.13
N PRO A 46 35.67 17.24 -72.94
CA PRO A 46 34.87 16.97 -71.74
C PRO A 46 34.46 18.24 -70.98
N VAL A 47 33.40 18.15 -70.18
CA VAL A 47 32.93 19.23 -69.29
C VAL A 47 33.24 18.84 -67.85
N ASP A 48 33.97 19.71 -67.15
CA ASP A 48 34.21 19.58 -65.72
C ASP A 48 33.05 20.22 -64.95
N ALA A 49 32.27 19.39 -64.24
CA ALA A 49 31.19 19.84 -63.37
C ALA A 49 31.47 19.39 -61.93
N CYS A 50 31.58 20.35 -61.01
CA CYS A 50 31.78 20.06 -59.59
C CYS A 50 30.43 19.85 -58.90
N VAL A 51 30.20 18.68 -58.30
CA VAL A 51 28.99 18.38 -57.51
C VAL A 51 29.38 18.30 -56.03
N GLN A 52 28.70 19.07 -55.19
CA GLN A 52 28.92 19.03 -53.74
C GLN A 52 28.06 17.91 -53.12
N HIS A 53 28.71 16.86 -52.63
CA HIS A 53 28.08 15.79 -51.84
C HIS A 53 28.45 15.94 -50.34
N GLY A 54 28.08 17.06 -49.73
CA GLY A 54 28.25 17.29 -48.30
C GLY A 54 26.90 17.39 -47.58
N SER A 55 26.79 16.84 -46.38
CA SER A 55 25.61 17.07 -45.53
C SER A 55 25.60 18.52 -45.08
N GLU A 56 24.51 19.23 -45.34
CA GLU A 56 24.33 20.60 -44.89
C GLU A 56 24.08 20.60 -43.38
N MET A 57 24.93 21.30 -42.62
CA MET A 57 24.85 21.35 -41.16
C MET A 57 24.57 22.80 -40.73
N SER A 58 23.65 22.97 -39.78
CA SER A 58 23.38 24.24 -39.13
C SER A 58 23.58 24.14 -37.63
N TRP A 59 24.01 25.24 -37.01
CA TRP A 59 24.24 25.34 -35.57
C TRP A 59 23.56 26.59 -35.03
N HIS A 60 22.93 26.45 -33.87
CA HIS A 60 22.24 27.53 -33.19
C HIS A 60 22.55 27.50 -31.69
N GLU A 61 22.91 28.65 -31.15
CA GLU A 61 23.12 28.86 -29.72
C GLU A 61 22.00 29.71 -29.14
N VAL A 62 21.48 29.30 -27.99
CA VAL A 62 20.43 30.02 -27.28
C VAL A 62 20.79 30.10 -25.81
N ASN A 63 20.80 31.32 -25.27
CA ASN A 63 20.94 31.59 -23.85
C ASN A 63 19.55 31.70 -23.20
N THR A 64 19.33 31.00 -22.09
CA THR A 64 18.12 31.11 -21.28
C THR A 64 18.42 31.83 -19.98
N GLU A 65 17.54 32.74 -19.60
CA GLU A 65 17.63 33.46 -18.32
C GLU A 65 17.17 32.54 -17.17
N ARG A 66 17.83 32.67 -16.01
CA ARG A 66 17.45 31.93 -14.81
C ARG A 66 16.21 32.57 -14.18
N VAL A 67 15.10 31.84 -14.20
CA VAL A 67 13.87 32.19 -13.48
C VAL A 67 13.85 31.46 -12.15
N GLN A 68 13.66 32.19 -11.05
CA GLN A 68 13.38 31.59 -9.74
C GLN A 68 11.90 31.26 -9.66
N VAL A 69 11.58 30.01 -9.33
CA VAL A 69 10.21 29.54 -9.14
C VAL A 69 10.10 29.00 -7.73
N GLU A 70 9.15 29.52 -6.96
CA GLU A 70 8.82 29.03 -5.63
C GLU A 70 7.52 28.24 -5.69
N SER A 71 7.51 27.07 -5.04
CA SER A 71 6.32 26.24 -4.92
C SER A 71 5.60 26.58 -3.61
N CYS A 72 4.59 27.45 -3.69
CA CYS A 72 3.75 27.79 -2.55
C CYS A 72 2.58 26.82 -2.45
N GLY A 73 2.52 26.04 -1.37
CA GLY A 73 1.34 25.25 -0.99
C GLY A 73 0.63 25.86 0.22
N VAL A 74 -0.70 25.73 0.29
CA VAL A 74 -1.50 26.12 1.45
C VAL A 74 -1.84 24.87 2.26
N ASN A 75 -1.45 24.83 3.53
CA ASN A 75 -1.82 23.75 4.44
C ASN A 75 -3.05 24.16 5.25
N HIS A 76 -4.20 23.52 4.98
CA HIS A 76 -5.40 23.66 5.80
C HIS A 76 -5.28 22.76 7.03
N VAL A 77 -4.78 23.32 8.14
CA VAL A 77 -4.69 22.62 9.44
C VAL A 77 -6.04 22.59 10.15
N GLU A 78 -6.92 23.53 9.81
CA GLU A 78 -8.21 23.76 10.46
C GLU A 78 -9.34 23.47 9.48
N GLY A 79 -9.96 22.29 9.60
CA GLY A 79 -11.03 21.84 8.71
C GLY A 79 -12.28 21.43 9.50
N GLY A 80 -13.44 21.54 8.86
CA GLY A 80 -14.73 21.06 9.40
C GLY A 80 -15.65 22.13 9.97
N TRP A 81 -15.18 23.39 10.08
CA TRP A 81 -16.03 24.52 10.46
C TRP A 81 -16.64 25.18 9.22
N PRO A 82 -17.92 25.58 9.25
CA PRO A 82 -18.52 26.37 8.18
C PRO A 82 -17.80 27.72 8.00
N ARG A 83 -17.82 28.25 6.78
CA ARG A 83 -17.12 29.50 6.39
C ARG A 83 -17.37 30.69 7.34
N ASP A 84 -18.58 30.80 7.89
CA ASP A 84 -19.02 31.95 8.67
C ASP A 84 -18.77 31.78 10.18
N ILE A 85 -18.10 30.70 10.61
CA ILE A 85 -17.86 30.40 12.02
C ILE A 85 -16.35 30.35 12.25
N ASP A 86 -15.87 31.26 13.07
CA ASP A 86 -14.49 31.24 13.54
C ASP A 86 -14.36 30.29 14.74
N PRO A 87 -13.60 29.18 14.62
CA PRO A 87 -13.39 28.25 15.73
C PRO A 87 -12.57 28.83 16.88
N GLN A 88 -11.78 29.89 16.65
CA GLN A 88 -11.02 30.56 17.70
C GLN A 88 -11.93 31.41 18.60
N VAL A 89 -13.09 31.82 18.08
CA VAL A 89 -14.12 32.53 18.85
C VAL A 89 -15.03 31.52 19.56
N LEU A 90 -14.72 31.26 20.83
CA LEU A 90 -15.42 30.27 21.68
C LEU A 90 -16.96 30.41 21.63
N GLU A 91 -17.48 31.64 21.64
CA GLU A 91 -18.93 31.89 21.63
C GLU A 91 -19.58 31.41 20.33
N GLN A 92 -18.95 31.65 19.17
CA GLN A 92 -19.46 31.21 17.87
C GLN A 92 -19.43 29.69 17.78
N ALA A 93 -18.32 29.06 18.18
CA ALA A 93 -18.17 27.61 18.22
C ALA A 93 -19.21 26.94 19.15
N LEU A 94 -19.43 27.50 20.34
CA LEU A 94 -20.42 27.00 21.29
C LEU A 94 -21.85 27.18 20.77
N ARG A 95 -22.17 28.32 20.17
CA ARG A 95 -23.48 28.57 19.58
C ARG A 95 -23.78 27.60 18.45
N PHE A 96 -22.82 27.36 17.57
CA PHE A 96 -22.94 26.38 16.50
C PHE A 96 -23.16 24.97 17.05
N ARG A 97 -22.32 24.51 17.99
CA ARG A 97 -22.48 23.19 18.62
C ARG A 97 -23.83 23.04 19.32
N LYS A 98 -24.31 24.07 20.01
CA LYS A 98 -25.63 24.07 20.67
C LYS A 98 -26.77 23.99 19.66
N ARG A 99 -26.65 24.67 18.52
CA ARG A 99 -27.63 24.60 17.43
C ARG A 99 -27.69 23.19 16.85
N ALA A 100 -26.54 22.63 16.46
CA ALA A 100 -26.45 21.28 15.89
C ALA A 100 -27.02 20.21 16.84
N LYS A 101 -26.73 20.29 18.14
CA LYS A 101 -27.21 19.33 19.15
C LYS A 101 -28.73 19.36 19.38
N LYS A 102 -29.42 20.42 18.94
CA LYS A 102 -30.88 20.55 19.08
C LYS A 102 -31.64 20.05 17.86
N GLU A 103 -30.95 19.72 16.77
CA GLU A 103 -31.61 19.23 15.56
C GLU A 103 -32.16 17.82 15.81
N GLU A 104 -33.39 17.57 15.34
CA GLU A 104 -34.12 16.32 15.62
C GLU A 104 -33.41 15.09 15.03
N ASN A 105 -32.86 15.23 13.83
CA ASN A 105 -32.02 14.23 13.18
C ASN A 105 -30.80 13.86 14.04
N TYR A 106 -30.11 14.85 14.64
CA TYR A 106 -28.98 14.61 15.53
C TYR A 106 -29.42 13.81 16.76
N ILE A 107 -30.53 14.19 17.39
CA ILE A 107 -31.05 13.49 18.57
C ILE A 107 -31.43 12.04 18.22
N ASN A 108 -32.17 11.84 17.13
CA ASN A 108 -32.63 10.51 16.72
C ASN A 108 -31.46 9.59 16.32
N THR A 109 -30.47 10.12 15.60
CA THR A 109 -29.29 9.34 15.20
C THR A 109 -28.40 8.98 16.39
N VAL A 110 -28.13 9.91 17.29
CA VAL A 110 -27.31 9.67 18.49
C VAL A 110 -27.98 8.68 19.43
N THR A 111 -29.29 8.79 19.64
CA THR A 111 -30.03 7.83 20.49
C THR A 111 -30.06 6.44 19.87
N HIS A 112 -30.28 6.33 18.56
CA HIS A 112 -30.24 5.05 17.86
C HIS A 112 -28.86 4.39 17.92
N LEU A 113 -27.80 5.14 17.61
CA LEU A 113 -26.42 4.64 17.70
C LEU A 113 -26.04 4.29 19.14
N GLY A 114 -26.53 5.07 20.11
CA GLY A 114 -26.35 4.79 21.54
C GLY A 114 -26.92 3.44 21.95
N ALA A 115 -28.13 3.11 21.51
CA ALA A 115 -28.76 1.81 21.79
C ALA A 115 -27.97 0.64 21.15
N LEU A 116 -27.49 0.80 19.91
CA LEU A 116 -26.64 -0.20 19.26
C LEU A 116 -25.31 -0.38 20.00
N MET A 117 -24.68 0.72 20.39
CA MET A 117 -23.42 0.68 21.14
C MET A 117 -23.59 0.04 22.51
N GLU A 118 -24.68 0.32 23.22
CA GLU A 118 -24.99 -0.30 24.51
C GLU A 118 -25.13 -1.82 24.38
N HIS A 119 -25.78 -2.30 23.32
CA HIS A 119 -25.84 -3.73 23.02
C HIS A 119 -24.45 -4.33 22.83
N CYS A 120 -23.59 -3.70 22.00
CA CYS A 120 -22.22 -4.16 21.78
C CYS A 120 -21.38 -4.17 23.07
N VAL A 121 -21.52 -3.15 23.91
CA VAL A 121 -20.81 -3.07 25.20
C VAL A 121 -21.26 -4.19 26.13
N LYS A 122 -22.57 -4.46 26.23
CA LYS A 122 -23.09 -5.57 27.03
C LYS A 122 -22.58 -6.92 26.52
N GLN A 123 -22.52 -7.11 25.21
CA GLN A 123 -21.95 -8.32 24.60
C GLN A 123 -20.47 -8.49 24.94
N ASN A 124 -19.66 -7.43 24.80
CA ASN A 124 -18.23 -7.48 25.11
C ASN A 124 -17.96 -7.76 26.60
N ASN A 125 -18.85 -7.31 27.48
CA ASN A 125 -18.75 -7.57 28.91
C ASN A 125 -19.33 -8.94 29.34
N ALA A 126 -20.09 -9.62 28.47
CA ALA A 126 -20.72 -10.88 28.82
C ALA A 126 -19.68 -12.02 28.96
N ILE A 127 -18.68 -12.04 28.08
CA ILE A 127 -17.58 -13.02 28.11
C ILE A 127 -16.31 -12.31 27.67
N LYS A 128 -15.24 -12.46 28.46
CA LYS A 128 -13.93 -11.88 28.16
C LYS A 128 -13.18 -12.78 27.18
N VAL A 129 -13.40 -12.56 25.88
CA VAL A 129 -12.83 -13.40 24.81
C VAL A 129 -11.28 -13.34 24.78
N GLY A 130 -10.69 -12.21 25.17
CA GLY A 130 -9.24 -12.01 25.18
C GLY A 130 -8.55 -12.48 26.47
N GLU A 131 -9.21 -13.29 27.30
CA GLU A 131 -8.58 -13.87 28.48
C GLU A 131 -7.90 -15.19 28.13
N GLU A 132 -6.59 -15.24 28.32
CA GLU A 132 -5.79 -16.45 28.16
C GLU A 132 -5.73 -17.16 29.52
N TYR A 133 -6.32 -18.37 29.59
CA TYR A 133 -6.28 -19.19 30.79
C TYR A 133 -4.97 -20.01 30.83
N PHE A 134 -4.49 -20.30 32.04
CA PHE A 134 -3.32 -21.14 32.31
C PHE A 134 -1.97 -20.58 31.82
N MET A 135 -1.79 -19.26 31.85
CA MET A 135 -0.52 -18.61 31.46
C MET A 135 0.65 -18.93 32.41
N GLU A 136 0.36 -19.27 33.66
CA GLU A 136 1.37 -19.51 34.72
C GLU A 136 1.36 -20.94 35.26
N GLU A 137 0.53 -21.84 34.70
CA GLU A 137 0.47 -23.21 35.17
C GLU A 137 1.60 -24.01 34.51
N GLU A 138 2.59 -24.42 35.30
CA GLU A 138 3.53 -25.45 34.85
C GLU A 138 2.71 -26.72 34.58
N VAL A 139 2.89 -27.30 33.39
CA VAL A 139 2.25 -28.55 33.04
C VAL A 139 2.76 -29.59 34.02
N ASP A 140 1.93 -29.94 35.01
CA ASP A 140 2.17 -31.12 35.83
C ASP A 140 2.24 -32.30 34.85
N GLU A 141 3.46 -32.78 34.57
CA GLU A 141 3.66 -34.04 33.89
C GLU A 141 3.11 -35.10 34.84
N TRP A 142 1.87 -35.52 34.59
CA TRP A 142 1.30 -36.70 35.21
C TRP A 142 2.10 -37.89 34.68
N GLU A 143 3.22 -38.21 35.34
CA GLU A 143 3.87 -39.49 35.13
C GLU A 143 2.84 -40.57 35.50
N GLU A 144 2.36 -41.32 34.50
CA GLU A 144 1.65 -42.56 34.76
C GLU A 144 2.64 -43.51 35.43
N ASP A 145 2.61 -43.53 36.77
CA ASP A 145 3.41 -44.46 37.57
C ASP A 145 3.13 -45.89 37.07
N ALA A 146 4.19 -46.56 36.58
CA ALA A 146 4.09 -47.95 36.18
C ALA A 146 3.55 -48.78 37.35
N PRO A 147 2.65 -49.76 37.10
CA PRO A 147 2.03 -50.53 38.18
C PRO A 147 3.10 -51.21 39.06
N SER A 148 3.20 -50.76 40.31
CA SER A 148 4.17 -51.27 41.29
C SER A 148 3.49 -52.21 42.29
N ALA A 149 3.94 -53.48 42.33
CA ALA A 149 3.54 -54.42 43.37
C ALA A 149 4.62 -54.51 44.47
N LYS A 150 4.25 -54.27 45.72
CA LYS A 150 5.12 -54.45 46.90
C LYS A 150 4.51 -55.51 47.82
N THR A 151 5.26 -56.57 48.09
CA THR A 151 4.86 -57.57 49.10
C THR A 151 5.11 -56.99 50.49
N ILE A 152 4.03 -56.68 51.22
CA ILE A 152 4.11 -56.05 52.55
C ILE A 152 4.59 -57.07 53.60
N SER A 153 4.07 -58.30 53.56
CA SER A 153 4.46 -59.36 54.48
C SER A 153 4.23 -60.74 53.88
N ILE A 154 5.07 -61.71 54.29
CA ILE A 154 4.95 -63.11 53.91
C ILE A 154 4.52 -63.88 55.15
N ILE A 155 3.28 -64.34 55.18
CA ILE A 155 2.74 -65.11 56.30
C ILE A 155 3.08 -66.59 56.07
N ARG A 156 3.92 -67.15 56.94
CA ARG A 156 4.22 -68.59 56.99
C ARG A 156 3.79 -69.13 58.35
N LEU A 157 3.03 -70.21 58.37
CA LEU A 157 2.67 -70.90 59.61
C LEU A 157 3.78 -71.88 59.97
N SER A 158 4.27 -71.81 61.21
CA SER A 158 5.30 -72.71 61.72
C SER A 158 4.76 -74.15 61.84
N PRO A 159 5.53 -75.18 61.44
CA PRO A 159 5.08 -76.58 61.42
C PRO A 159 4.72 -77.15 62.80
N LEU A 160 5.18 -76.51 63.88
CA LEU A 160 4.92 -76.94 65.26
C LEU A 160 3.49 -76.62 65.74
N GLN A 161 2.79 -75.66 65.12
CA GLN A 161 1.42 -75.31 65.49
C GLN A 161 0.36 -76.20 64.80
N ASN A 162 0.65 -76.75 63.61
CA ASN A 162 -0.25 -77.66 62.91
C ASN A 162 0.50 -78.47 61.84
N PRO A 163 0.75 -79.77 62.04
CA PRO A 163 1.54 -80.58 61.09
C PRO A 163 0.79 -80.94 59.79
N GLN A 164 -0.55 -80.77 59.74
CA GLN A 164 -1.36 -81.11 58.55
C GLN A 164 -1.35 -80.03 57.46
N THR A 165 -1.00 -78.77 57.78
CA THR A 165 -1.00 -77.67 56.80
C THR A 165 0.28 -77.61 55.96
N PHE A 166 1.30 -78.41 56.27
CA PHE A 166 2.58 -78.38 55.55
C PHE A 166 2.56 -79.07 54.18
N LEU A 167 1.54 -79.89 53.90
CA LEU A 167 1.39 -80.65 52.66
C LEU A 167 0.17 -80.24 51.83
N SER A 168 -0.62 -79.27 52.31
CA SER A 168 -1.84 -78.83 51.63
C SER A 168 -1.61 -77.51 50.90
N PRO A 169 -1.88 -77.42 49.58
CA PRO A 169 -1.90 -76.14 48.90
C PRO A 169 -3.00 -75.24 49.48
N PHE A 170 -2.72 -73.96 49.66
CA PHE A 170 -3.75 -72.98 50.00
C PHE A 170 -4.74 -72.88 48.82
N ALA A 171 -5.93 -73.43 48.98
CA ALA A 171 -6.95 -73.46 47.93
C ALA A 171 -7.82 -72.19 47.89
N VAL A 172 -7.96 -71.49 49.03
CA VAL A 172 -8.85 -70.33 49.17
C VAL A 172 -8.22 -69.31 50.12
N LEU A 173 -8.25 -68.04 49.73
CA LEU A 173 -7.95 -66.89 50.58
C LEU A 173 -9.25 -66.10 50.79
N ILE A 174 -9.64 -65.84 52.05
CA ILE A 174 -10.84 -65.06 52.38
C ILE A 174 -10.39 -63.73 52.97
N TRP A 175 -10.80 -62.62 52.33
CA TRP A 175 -10.65 -61.29 52.91
C TRP A 175 -11.78 -61.04 53.91
N LEU A 176 -11.41 -60.74 55.16
CA LEU A 176 -12.39 -60.33 56.17
C LEU A 176 -12.74 -58.86 55.95
N CYS A 177 -14.02 -58.58 55.72
CA CYS A 177 -14.53 -57.23 55.60
C CYS A 177 -14.99 -56.75 56.98
N SER A 178 -14.16 -55.96 57.67
CA SER A 178 -14.60 -55.21 58.85
C SER A 178 -14.80 -53.74 58.47
N PRO A 179 -15.95 -53.13 58.81
CA PRO A 179 -16.12 -51.70 58.65
C PRO A 179 -15.15 -51.01 59.62
N MET A 180 -14.25 -50.18 59.09
CA MET A 180 -13.40 -49.35 59.93
C MET A 180 -14.30 -48.43 60.75
N ALA A 181 -14.29 -48.59 62.07
CA ALA A 181 -14.79 -47.56 62.98
C ALA A 181 -13.87 -46.35 62.81
N GLY A 182 -14.40 -45.30 62.19
CA GLY A 182 -13.70 -44.03 62.05
C GLY A 182 -13.43 -43.42 63.42
N SER A 183 -12.22 -42.91 63.59
CA SER A 183 -11.88 -41.85 64.55
C SER A 183 -11.57 -40.59 63.78
#